data_AF-A0A537XWC3-F1
#
_entry.id   AF-A0A537XWC3-F1
#
_cell.length_a   1.000
_cell.length_b   1.000
_cell.length_c   1.000
_cell.angle_alpha   90.00
_cell.angle_beta   90.00
_cell.angle_gamma   90.00
#
_symmetry.space_group_name_H-M   'P 1'
#
loop_
_entity.id
_entity.type
_entity.pdbx_description
1 polymer ?
#
loop_
_entity_poly.entity_id
_entity_poly.type
_entity_poly.pdbx_seq_one_letter_code
_entity_poly.pdbx_strand_id
1 'polypeptide(L)'
;MRRSARRAGVWVAIVALVAVPIGSSGIAAAKGPRAPVSSLHFEAIPRIGPNWPADPTGAIGEAAIVTAANTSVAVYDRTGLPLLPSTPFEALGTFPPGTDVFDPKVVYDPYAQEFVLAFLAIHDALQLSWIVVSAMPGATASDPATWCVHQIKADQVKRDGKQWADYPGLGYDLDRVTVTSNQFDFAGPQGFAYAQVLSFGKAGLYDCTQALEFQAFGGAATSNPDGTRAFTVQPATSAGTAPADQYLMSYERTPGGGSALVIWRLRQTASGLRLTRVAMPIGKVTVSPYGTQGDGGLKNSNTWWDPGDLRLVNAFYDPDLQRVYAAHVIFRNLKPDTVTGGYQEAAIRWYEVAPGSPLKASTVTRHGIVGTPETDAGWPVVATDGLGTVFITYSRASVVTGEYLSAYVAVIPAGSTTAEVALLAAGNARMEAVRGPERWGDFNAISRDPLDPAVMAVVNQYAKSDGFGPTADWQETVDLVSNV
;
A
#
# COMPACT_ATOMS: atom_id res chain seq x y z
N MET A 1 79.43 63.04 45.38
CA MET A 1 80.36 62.20 46.18
C MET A 1 79.66 60.88 46.51
N ARG A 2 80.22 59.74 46.04
CA ARG A 2 80.04 58.33 46.52
C ARG A 2 78.60 57.75 46.49
N ARG A 3 78.32 56.49 46.15
CA ARG A 3 78.91 55.36 45.40
C ARG A 3 77.86 54.23 45.50
N SER A 4 77.75 53.40 44.46
CA SER A 4 77.24 52.01 44.47
C SER A 4 75.72 51.79 44.53
N ALA A 5 75.12 50.70 44.02
CA ALA A 5 75.42 49.71 42.98
C ALA A 5 74.25 48.68 42.97
N ARG A 6 73.87 48.19 41.78
CA ARG A 6 73.21 46.88 41.49
C ARG A 6 71.79 46.67 42.07
N ARG A 7 70.73 46.50 41.28
CA ARG A 7 70.41 45.41 40.33
C ARG A 7 69.19 45.84 39.51
N ALA A 8 69.24 45.65 38.19
CA ALA A 8 68.10 45.85 37.31
C ALA A 8 67.28 44.56 37.22
N GLY A 9 66.02 44.62 37.64
CA GLY A 9 64.98 43.65 37.30
C GLY A 9 63.95 44.39 36.46
N VAL A 10 63.86 44.07 35.17
CA VAL A 10 62.86 44.62 34.26
C VAL A 10 61.54 43.89 34.53
N TRP A 11 60.55 44.62 35.01
CA TRP A 11 59.17 44.18 35.06
C TRP A 11 58.52 44.47 33.70
N VAL A 12 58.24 43.41 32.94
CA VAL A 12 57.44 43.51 31.71
C VAL A 12 55.97 43.45 32.11
N ALA A 13 55.24 44.53 31.80
CA ALA A 13 53.79 44.60 31.94
C ALA A 13 53.14 43.63 30.95
N ILE A 14 52.41 42.64 31.46
CA ILE A 14 51.55 41.77 30.66
C ILE A 14 50.29 42.57 30.31
N VAL A 15 50.13 42.90 29.04
CA VAL A 15 48.87 43.40 28.48
C VAL A 15 47.89 42.23 28.47
N ALA A 16 46.79 42.36 29.21
CA ALA A 16 45.68 41.42 29.15
C ALA A 16 45.06 41.44 27.75
N LEU A 17 45.16 40.33 27.01
CA LEU A 17 44.34 40.11 25.83
C LEU A 17 42.88 39.97 26.28
N VAL A 18 42.03 40.84 25.77
CA VAL A 18 40.58 40.67 25.78
C VAL A 18 40.26 39.42 24.96
N ALA A 19 39.85 38.35 25.62
CA ALA A 19 39.28 37.19 24.96
C ALA A 19 37.92 37.59 24.40
N VAL A 20 37.81 37.61 23.07
CA VAL A 20 36.52 37.59 22.38
C VAL A 20 35.81 36.31 22.81
N PRO A 21 34.59 36.35 23.36
CA PRO A 21 33.85 35.13 23.62
C PRO A 21 33.57 34.48 22.27
N ILE A 22 34.14 33.30 22.07
CA ILE A 22 33.71 32.39 21.01
C ILE A 22 32.25 32.10 21.34
N GLY A 23 31.34 32.70 20.59
CA GLY A 23 29.93 32.36 20.65
C GLY A 23 29.83 30.86 20.43
N SER A 24 29.31 30.14 21.42
CA SER A 24 28.87 28.78 21.22
C SER A 24 27.82 28.83 20.12
N SER A 25 28.21 28.46 18.90
CA SER A 25 27.28 28.05 17.87
C SER A 25 26.47 26.93 18.50
N GLY A 26 25.27 27.26 18.96
CA GLY A 26 24.30 26.27 19.39
C GLY A 26 24.08 25.36 18.20
N ILE A 27 24.69 24.18 18.25
CA ILE A 27 24.23 23.06 17.44
C ILE A 27 22.80 22.86 17.94
N ALA A 28 21.83 23.33 17.16
CA ALA A 28 20.45 22.94 17.38
C ALA A 28 20.49 21.41 17.42
N ALA A 29 20.11 20.84 18.57
CA ALA A 29 19.90 19.41 18.65
C ALA A 29 18.98 19.05 17.49
N ALA A 30 19.44 18.16 16.61
CA ALA A 30 18.56 17.57 15.61
C ALA A 30 17.35 17.07 16.39
N LYS A 31 16.17 17.64 16.14
CA LYS A 31 14.92 17.10 16.66
C LYS A 31 14.93 15.64 16.22
N GLY A 32 14.87 14.72 17.18
CA GLY A 32 14.72 13.31 16.86
C GLY A 32 13.53 13.11 15.91
N PRO A 33 13.47 11.99 15.20
CA PRO A 33 12.26 11.65 14.45
C PRO A 33 11.03 11.79 15.36
N ARG A 34 9.96 12.32 14.79
CA ARG A 34 8.74 12.70 15.49
C ARG A 34 7.63 11.77 15.04
N ALA A 35 6.78 11.38 15.99
CA ALA A 35 5.73 10.42 15.72
C ALA A 35 4.77 10.97 14.63
N PRO A 36 4.23 10.10 13.76
CA PRO A 36 3.22 10.51 12.78
C PRO A 36 2.03 11.20 13.46
N VAL A 37 1.55 12.29 12.86
CA VAL A 37 0.37 13.03 13.32
C VAL A 37 -0.72 12.98 12.25
N SER A 38 -1.93 12.55 12.64
CA SER A 38 -3.13 12.69 11.82
C SER A 38 -3.71 14.10 11.99
N SER A 39 -3.76 14.85 10.90
CA SER A 39 -4.28 16.23 10.84
C SER A 39 -5.78 16.29 10.50
N LEU A 40 -6.32 15.21 9.93
CA LEU A 40 -7.72 15.00 9.63
C LEU A 40 -8.02 13.52 9.83
N HIS A 41 -9.15 13.23 10.46
CA HIS A 41 -9.68 11.88 10.65
C HIS A 41 -11.20 11.91 10.46
N PHE A 42 -11.74 10.99 9.66
CA PHE A 42 -13.20 10.80 9.55
C PHE A 42 -13.56 9.35 9.21
N GLU A 43 -14.77 8.95 9.61
CA GLU A 43 -15.37 7.68 9.21
C GLU A 43 -15.89 7.79 7.76
N ALA A 44 -15.42 6.90 6.89
CA ALA A 44 -15.86 6.80 5.51
C ALA A 44 -16.93 5.68 5.36
N ILE A 45 -16.80 4.79 4.39
CA ILE A 45 -17.81 3.76 4.11
C ILE A 45 -17.93 2.80 5.32
N PRO A 46 -19.10 2.70 5.99
CA PRO A 46 -19.32 1.65 6.99
C PRO A 46 -19.57 0.32 6.28
N ARG A 47 -19.56 -0.79 7.02
CA ARG A 47 -20.12 -2.03 6.49
C ARG A 47 -21.59 -1.82 6.09
N ILE A 48 -21.91 -2.18 4.85
CA ILE A 48 -23.28 -2.16 4.31
C ILE A 48 -23.70 -3.59 3.99
N GLY A 49 -24.82 -4.04 4.57
CA GLY A 49 -25.38 -5.36 4.30
C GLY A 49 -24.48 -6.52 4.74
N PRO A 50 -24.59 -7.69 4.11
CA PRO A 50 -23.80 -8.87 4.48
C PRO A 50 -22.34 -8.80 3.98
N ASN A 51 -21.93 -7.70 3.35
CA ASN A 51 -20.66 -7.60 2.64
C ASN A 51 -19.46 -7.76 3.57
N TRP A 52 -18.60 -8.70 3.21
CA TRP A 52 -17.38 -9.08 3.90
C TRP A 52 -16.48 -9.87 2.94
N PRO A 53 -15.15 -9.70 2.98
CA PRO A 53 -14.40 -8.72 3.78
C PRO A 53 -14.55 -7.28 3.27
N ALA A 54 -13.98 -6.31 3.98
CA ALA A 54 -14.16 -4.88 3.68
C ALA A 54 -13.35 -4.36 2.50
N ASP A 55 -12.08 -4.75 2.38
CA ASP A 55 -11.17 -4.34 1.31
C ASP A 55 -11.10 -2.81 1.07
N PRO A 56 -10.77 -2.00 2.10
CA PRO A 56 -10.75 -0.55 1.96
C PRO A 56 -9.65 -0.09 1.01
N THR A 57 -9.99 0.89 0.19
CA THR A 57 -9.10 1.53 -0.78
C THR A 57 -9.50 2.98 -0.99
N GLY A 58 -8.58 3.79 -1.50
CA GLY A 58 -8.86 5.20 -1.74
C GLY A 58 -7.64 6.00 -2.10
N ALA A 59 -7.89 7.21 -2.58
CA ALA A 59 -6.85 8.18 -2.87
C ALA A 59 -7.35 9.61 -2.63
N ILE A 60 -6.41 10.50 -2.35
CA ILE A 60 -6.66 11.95 -2.35
C ILE A 60 -6.27 12.55 -3.70
N GLY A 61 -7.12 13.42 -4.22
CA GLY A 61 -6.86 14.26 -5.39
C GLY A 61 -6.90 15.74 -5.03
N GLU A 62 -6.83 16.62 -6.02
CA GLU A 62 -6.76 18.07 -5.77
C GLU A 62 -8.05 18.66 -5.18
N ALA A 63 -9.21 18.09 -5.48
CA ALA A 63 -10.50 18.61 -5.04
C ALA A 63 -11.27 17.70 -4.08
N ALA A 64 -10.98 16.40 -4.08
CA ALA A 64 -11.77 15.39 -3.38
C ALA A 64 -10.91 14.24 -2.84
N ILE A 65 -11.51 13.42 -2.00
CA ILE A 65 -11.01 12.11 -1.58
C ILE A 65 -12.03 11.08 -2.08
N VAL A 66 -11.58 10.10 -2.84
CA VAL A 66 -12.42 8.98 -3.29
C VAL A 66 -12.03 7.76 -2.47
N THR A 67 -13.01 7.13 -1.81
CA THR A 67 -12.81 5.86 -1.12
C THR A 67 -13.72 4.80 -1.72
N ALA A 68 -13.31 3.55 -1.58
CA ALA A 68 -14.11 2.41 -1.93
C ALA A 68 -13.81 1.27 -0.97
N ALA A 69 -14.86 0.53 -0.64
CA ALA A 69 -14.78 -0.72 0.10
C ALA A 69 -15.71 -1.70 -0.60
N ASN A 70 -15.66 -2.97 -0.24
CA ASN A 70 -16.35 -3.99 -1.01
C ASN A 70 -17.82 -3.67 -1.21
N THR A 71 -18.11 -3.67 -2.52
CA THR A 71 -19.31 -3.31 -3.27
C THR A 71 -19.64 -1.83 -3.47
N SER A 72 -18.90 -0.86 -2.90
CA SER A 72 -19.29 0.55 -3.04
C SER A 72 -18.14 1.56 -3.11
N VAL A 73 -18.44 2.70 -3.73
CA VAL A 73 -17.57 3.90 -3.81
C VAL A 73 -18.26 5.08 -3.13
N ALA A 74 -17.49 5.95 -2.49
CA ALA A 74 -17.95 7.22 -1.95
C ALA A 74 -16.95 8.34 -2.28
N VAL A 75 -17.43 9.58 -2.32
CA VAL A 75 -16.59 10.76 -2.57
C VAL A 75 -16.81 11.76 -1.45
N TYR A 76 -15.70 12.26 -0.91
CA TYR A 76 -15.66 13.27 0.15
C TYR A 76 -14.90 14.49 -0.37
N ASP A 77 -15.20 15.65 0.19
CA ASP A 77 -14.31 16.79 0.03
C ASP A 77 -13.02 16.59 0.84
N ARG A 78 -12.05 17.48 0.65
CA ARG A 78 -10.75 17.40 1.34
C ARG A 78 -10.83 17.68 2.85
N THR A 79 -12.01 18.04 3.37
CA THR A 79 -12.26 18.21 4.81
C THR A 79 -12.99 17.00 5.43
N GLY A 80 -13.35 16.00 4.61
CA GLY A 80 -14.05 14.79 5.05
C GLY A 80 -15.57 14.88 4.99
N LEU A 81 -16.16 15.94 4.40
CA LEU A 81 -17.60 16.01 4.21
C LEU A 81 -18.02 15.20 2.98
N PRO A 82 -19.09 14.40 3.04
CA PRO A 82 -19.54 13.60 1.91
C PRO A 82 -20.06 14.49 0.77
N LEU A 83 -19.53 14.29 -0.44
CA LEU A 83 -19.99 14.89 -1.69
C LEU A 83 -20.85 13.91 -2.51
N LEU A 84 -20.47 12.63 -2.51
CA LEU A 84 -21.24 11.52 -3.05
C LEU A 84 -21.33 10.44 -1.96
N PRO A 85 -22.54 10.09 -1.48
CA PRO A 85 -22.70 8.99 -0.53
C PRO A 85 -22.29 7.64 -1.16
N SER A 86 -22.14 6.63 -0.32
CA SER A 86 -21.85 5.26 -0.76
C SER A 86 -22.79 4.83 -1.90
N THR A 87 -22.20 4.52 -3.04
CA THR A 87 -22.87 4.14 -4.29
C THR A 87 -22.44 2.73 -4.68
N PRO A 88 -23.38 1.80 -4.90
CA PRO A 88 -23.05 0.41 -5.26
C PRO A 88 -22.38 0.28 -6.63
N PHE A 89 -21.41 -0.63 -6.76
CA PHE A 89 -20.70 -0.89 -8.02
C PHE A 89 -21.60 -1.45 -9.12
N GLU A 90 -22.70 -2.11 -8.77
CA GLU A 90 -23.68 -2.62 -9.73
C GLU A 90 -24.30 -1.52 -10.59
N ALA A 91 -24.28 -0.26 -10.11
CA ALA A 91 -24.73 0.89 -10.89
C ALA A 91 -23.74 1.30 -12.00
N LEU A 92 -22.49 0.81 -11.95
CA LEU A 92 -21.41 1.15 -12.87
C LEU A 92 -21.21 0.12 -13.98
N GLY A 93 -22.09 -0.86 -14.11
CA GLY A 93 -22.00 -1.88 -15.13
C GLY A 93 -23.33 -2.51 -15.47
N THR A 94 -23.34 -3.40 -16.46
CA THR A 94 -24.50 -4.24 -16.75
C THR A 94 -24.13 -5.69 -16.51
N PHE A 95 -24.74 -6.28 -15.50
CA PHE A 95 -24.45 -7.64 -15.05
C PHE A 95 -25.71 -8.52 -15.09
N PRO A 96 -25.59 -9.81 -15.45
CA PRO A 96 -26.69 -10.74 -15.22
C PRO A 96 -27.01 -10.85 -13.72
N PRO A 97 -28.27 -11.09 -13.33
CA PRO A 97 -28.64 -11.32 -11.93
C PRO A 97 -27.85 -12.49 -11.32
N GLY A 98 -27.36 -12.32 -10.08
CA GLY A 98 -26.48 -13.30 -9.42
C GLY A 98 -24.99 -13.12 -9.75
N THR A 99 -24.60 -11.94 -10.21
CA THR A 99 -23.19 -11.55 -10.34
C THR A 99 -22.72 -10.91 -9.04
N ASP A 100 -21.59 -11.38 -8.52
CA ASP A 100 -20.93 -10.75 -7.37
C ASP A 100 -19.93 -9.71 -7.86
N VAL A 101 -19.87 -8.55 -7.19
CA VAL A 101 -18.90 -7.46 -7.45
C VAL A 101 -18.01 -7.25 -6.23
N PHE A 102 -16.71 -7.12 -6.43
CA PHE A 102 -15.74 -7.20 -5.35
C PHE A 102 -14.37 -6.61 -5.73
N ASP A 103 -13.48 -6.57 -4.75
CA ASP A 103 -12.09 -6.17 -4.84
C ASP A 103 -11.84 -4.80 -5.50
N PRO A 104 -12.32 -3.69 -4.92
CA PRO A 104 -12.05 -2.38 -5.47
C PRO A 104 -10.57 -1.97 -5.30
N LYS A 105 -10.11 -1.15 -6.24
CA LYS A 105 -8.88 -0.34 -6.16
C LYS A 105 -9.19 1.07 -6.61
N VAL A 106 -8.84 2.05 -5.80
CA VAL A 106 -8.92 3.47 -6.16
C VAL A 106 -7.53 4.08 -6.12
N VAL A 107 -7.16 4.76 -7.19
CA VAL A 107 -5.93 5.57 -7.27
C VAL A 107 -6.24 6.94 -7.86
N TYR A 108 -5.41 7.93 -7.54
CA TYR A 108 -5.44 9.24 -8.21
C TYR A 108 -4.22 9.36 -9.10
N ASP A 109 -4.39 9.65 -10.39
CA ASP A 109 -3.35 9.92 -11.37
C ASP A 109 -3.08 11.43 -11.42
N PRO A 110 -2.02 11.92 -10.74
CA PRO A 110 -1.75 13.36 -10.64
C PRO A 110 -1.31 13.96 -11.98
N TYR A 111 -0.95 13.15 -12.98
CA TYR A 111 -0.47 13.64 -14.28
C TYR A 111 -1.61 13.94 -15.26
N ALA A 112 -2.79 13.38 -15.00
CA ALA A 112 -4.01 13.62 -15.76
C ALA A 112 -5.13 14.25 -14.91
N GLN A 113 -4.94 14.34 -13.59
CA GLN A 113 -5.93 14.84 -12.63
C GLN A 113 -7.22 14.00 -12.60
N GLU A 114 -7.05 12.68 -12.69
CA GLU A 114 -8.13 11.70 -12.79
C GLU A 114 -8.06 10.72 -11.62
N PHE A 115 -9.18 10.39 -11.01
CA PHE A 115 -9.28 9.17 -10.22
C PHE A 115 -9.55 7.98 -11.14
N VAL A 116 -9.01 6.83 -10.78
CA VAL A 116 -9.31 5.56 -11.44
C VAL A 116 -9.79 4.58 -10.38
N LEU A 117 -11.02 4.11 -10.55
CA LEU A 117 -11.59 2.98 -9.82
C LEU A 117 -11.49 1.74 -10.71
N ALA A 118 -10.96 0.65 -10.18
CA ALA A 118 -11.08 -0.67 -10.77
C ALA A 118 -11.80 -1.59 -9.77
N PHE A 119 -12.71 -2.44 -10.25
CA PHE A 119 -13.30 -3.52 -9.45
C PHE A 119 -13.58 -4.74 -10.33
N LEU A 120 -13.80 -5.88 -9.69
CA LEU A 120 -14.02 -7.15 -10.35
C LEU A 120 -15.48 -7.58 -10.25
N ALA A 121 -15.91 -8.38 -11.21
CA ALA A 121 -17.21 -9.03 -11.17
C ALA A 121 -17.10 -10.49 -11.61
N ILE A 122 -17.86 -11.38 -10.97
CA ILE A 122 -17.90 -12.80 -11.29
C ILE A 122 -19.34 -13.31 -11.30
N HIS A 123 -19.64 -14.14 -12.28
CA HIS A 123 -20.84 -14.95 -12.31
C HIS A 123 -20.46 -16.41 -12.51
N ASP A 124 -20.31 -17.14 -11.40
CA ASP A 124 -19.75 -18.50 -11.38
C ASP A 124 -20.55 -19.48 -12.24
N ALA A 125 -21.89 -19.52 -12.08
CA ALA A 125 -22.74 -20.45 -12.82
C ALA A 125 -22.73 -20.26 -14.34
N LEU A 126 -22.48 -19.04 -14.84
CA LEU A 126 -22.36 -18.75 -16.28
C LEU A 126 -20.91 -18.78 -16.75
N GLN A 127 -19.96 -18.91 -15.82
CA GLN A 127 -18.52 -18.82 -16.06
C GLN A 127 -18.16 -17.52 -16.80
N LEU A 128 -18.61 -16.40 -16.25
CA LEU A 128 -18.33 -15.06 -16.75
C LEU A 128 -17.61 -14.24 -15.67
N SER A 129 -16.66 -13.42 -16.08
CA SER A 129 -15.99 -12.48 -15.20
C SER A 129 -15.62 -11.21 -15.96
N TRP A 130 -15.59 -10.10 -15.24
CA TRP A 130 -15.29 -8.78 -15.78
C TRP A 130 -14.31 -8.03 -14.89
N ILE A 131 -13.52 -7.18 -15.53
CA ILE A 131 -12.76 -6.10 -14.90
C ILE A 131 -13.47 -4.82 -15.32
N VAL A 132 -13.98 -4.05 -14.36
CA VAL A 132 -14.56 -2.74 -14.62
C VAL A 132 -13.56 -1.67 -14.23
N VAL A 133 -13.31 -0.72 -15.13
CA VAL A 133 -12.43 0.42 -14.88
C VAL A 133 -13.22 1.70 -15.14
N SER A 134 -13.29 2.58 -14.15
CA SER A 134 -13.99 3.86 -14.20
C SER A 134 -12.98 4.99 -13.98
N ALA A 135 -12.85 5.87 -14.97
CA ALA A 135 -12.14 7.14 -14.83
C ALA A 135 -13.11 8.21 -14.32
N MET A 136 -12.68 8.98 -13.32
CA MET A 136 -13.48 10.02 -12.67
C MET A 136 -12.67 11.33 -12.66
N PRO A 137 -13.08 12.34 -13.45
CA PRO A 137 -12.35 13.61 -13.48
C PRO A 137 -12.29 14.21 -12.08
N GLY A 138 -11.08 14.56 -11.62
CA GLY A 138 -10.86 14.96 -10.22
C GLY A 138 -11.72 16.15 -9.79
N ALA A 139 -11.98 17.07 -10.72
CA ALA A 139 -12.82 18.26 -10.50
C ALA A 139 -14.32 17.94 -10.37
N THR A 140 -14.78 16.80 -10.90
CA THR A 140 -16.20 16.39 -10.92
C THR A 140 -16.39 14.97 -10.39
N ALA A 141 -15.46 14.47 -9.56
CA ALA A 141 -15.49 13.10 -9.06
C ALA A 141 -16.81 12.75 -8.34
N SER A 142 -17.47 13.72 -7.73
CA SER A 142 -18.77 13.55 -7.06
C SER A 142 -19.98 13.44 -8.01
N ASP A 143 -19.81 13.59 -9.32
CA ASP A 143 -20.87 13.46 -10.32
C ASP A 143 -20.64 12.21 -11.19
N PRO A 144 -21.29 11.07 -10.88
CA PRO A 144 -21.17 9.84 -11.67
C PRO A 144 -21.54 9.98 -13.15
N ALA A 145 -22.30 11.00 -13.54
CA ALA A 145 -22.61 11.25 -14.95
C ALA A 145 -21.39 11.70 -15.77
N THR A 146 -20.32 12.14 -15.10
CA THR A 146 -19.05 12.52 -15.74
C THR A 146 -18.06 11.36 -15.86
N TRP A 147 -18.35 10.22 -15.23
CA TRP A 147 -17.42 9.10 -15.19
C TRP A 147 -17.39 8.37 -16.53
N CYS A 148 -16.20 8.00 -16.97
CA CYS A 148 -16.02 7.14 -18.13
C CYS A 148 -15.79 5.70 -17.66
N VAL A 149 -16.80 4.84 -17.87
CA VAL A 149 -16.81 3.47 -17.36
C VAL A 149 -16.64 2.46 -18.48
N HIS A 150 -15.63 1.59 -18.33
CA HIS A 150 -15.33 0.49 -19.24
C HIS A 150 -15.55 -0.85 -18.54
N GLN A 151 -16.46 -1.67 -19.05
CA GLN A 151 -16.67 -3.04 -18.60
C GLN A 151 -15.97 -4.00 -19.58
N ILE A 152 -14.89 -4.63 -19.12
CA ILE A 152 -14.00 -5.46 -19.94
C ILE A 152 -14.14 -6.91 -19.47
N LYS A 153 -14.15 -7.89 -20.39
CA LYS A 153 -14.10 -9.30 -19.97
C LYS A 153 -12.79 -9.59 -19.22
N ALA A 154 -12.80 -10.43 -18.21
CA ALA A 154 -11.57 -10.72 -17.46
C ALA A 154 -10.54 -11.54 -18.26
N ASP A 155 -10.99 -12.43 -19.15
CA ASP A 155 -10.19 -13.40 -19.90
C ASP A 155 -9.59 -12.82 -21.19
N GLN A 156 -8.63 -11.91 -21.07
CA GLN A 156 -8.09 -11.15 -22.20
C GLN A 156 -6.97 -11.84 -22.99
N VAL A 157 -6.40 -12.94 -22.47
CA VAL A 157 -5.34 -13.68 -23.18
C VAL A 157 -5.95 -14.70 -24.13
N LYS A 158 -5.56 -14.61 -25.42
CA LYS A 158 -6.11 -15.46 -26.48
C LYS A 158 -5.80 -16.93 -26.24
N ARG A 159 -6.84 -17.77 -26.31
CA ARG A 159 -6.79 -19.26 -26.26
C ARG A 159 -6.53 -19.88 -24.88
N ASP A 160 -6.67 -19.10 -23.81
CA ASP A 160 -6.49 -19.61 -22.43
C ASP A 160 -7.80 -20.12 -21.78
N GLY A 161 -8.91 -20.13 -22.53
CA GLY A 161 -10.21 -20.59 -22.04
C GLY A 161 -10.93 -19.54 -21.21
N LYS A 162 -12.04 -19.94 -20.56
CA LYS A 162 -12.81 -19.06 -19.68
C LYS A 162 -12.12 -18.98 -18.32
N GLN A 163 -11.81 -17.75 -17.90
CA GLN A 163 -11.13 -17.48 -16.64
C GLN A 163 -11.82 -16.35 -15.89
N TRP A 164 -11.61 -16.29 -14.57
CA TRP A 164 -12.01 -15.17 -13.75
C TRP A 164 -10.82 -14.44 -13.15
N ALA A 165 -10.97 -13.13 -13.04
CA ALA A 165 -10.01 -12.25 -12.40
C ALA A 165 -10.27 -12.19 -10.91
N ASP A 166 -9.19 -12.15 -10.13
CA ASP A 166 -9.19 -11.97 -8.68
C ASP A 166 -8.01 -11.08 -8.26
N TYR A 167 -8.12 -10.43 -7.10
CA TYR A 167 -7.03 -9.68 -6.47
C TYR A 167 -6.35 -8.67 -7.42
N PRO A 168 -7.06 -7.59 -7.83
CA PRO A 168 -6.55 -6.67 -8.82
C PRO A 168 -5.45 -5.78 -8.24
N GLY A 169 -4.51 -5.39 -9.09
CA GLY A 169 -3.58 -4.29 -8.83
C GLY A 169 -3.85 -3.13 -9.79
N LEU A 170 -3.55 -1.91 -9.37
CA LEU A 170 -3.82 -0.70 -10.15
C LEU A 170 -2.68 0.32 -9.99
N GLY A 171 -2.20 0.86 -11.10
CA GLY A 171 -1.14 1.87 -11.14
C GLY A 171 -1.08 2.54 -12.51
N TYR A 172 -0.19 3.50 -12.66
CA TYR A 172 -0.09 4.29 -13.89
C TYR A 172 1.33 4.82 -14.12
N ASP A 173 1.62 5.10 -15.39
CA ASP A 173 2.74 5.92 -15.83
C ASP A 173 2.22 7.22 -16.46
N LEU A 174 3.06 7.98 -17.18
CA LEU A 174 2.65 9.22 -17.84
C LEU A 174 1.51 8.99 -18.86
N ASP A 175 1.56 7.91 -19.63
CA ASP A 175 0.72 7.72 -20.82
C ASP A 175 -0.36 6.64 -20.62
N ARG A 176 -0.21 5.78 -19.61
CA ARG A 176 -0.98 4.54 -19.48
C ARG A 176 -1.42 4.26 -18.05
N VAL A 177 -2.55 3.56 -17.95
CA VAL A 177 -3.01 2.92 -16.71
C VAL A 177 -2.81 1.42 -16.83
N THR A 178 -2.32 0.79 -15.78
CA THR A 178 -2.05 -0.66 -15.74
C THR A 178 -2.92 -1.31 -14.66
N VAL A 179 -3.71 -2.30 -15.07
CA VAL A 179 -4.50 -3.16 -14.19
C VAL A 179 -3.91 -4.56 -14.24
N THR A 180 -3.70 -5.18 -13.08
CA THR A 180 -3.33 -6.59 -12.98
C THR A 180 -4.43 -7.39 -12.31
N SER A 181 -4.38 -8.71 -12.46
CA SER A 181 -5.23 -9.67 -11.73
C SER A 181 -4.59 -11.04 -11.71
N ASN A 182 -4.95 -11.87 -10.75
CA ASN A 182 -4.71 -13.30 -10.83
C ASN A 182 -5.84 -13.95 -11.64
N GLN A 183 -5.49 -14.74 -12.66
CA GLN A 183 -6.46 -15.47 -13.46
C GLN A 183 -6.64 -16.88 -12.92
N PHE A 184 -7.89 -17.31 -12.79
CA PHE A 184 -8.29 -18.62 -12.29
C PHE A 184 -9.25 -19.30 -13.26
N ASP A 185 -9.10 -20.62 -13.40
CA ASP A 185 -9.99 -21.40 -14.27
C ASP A 185 -11.35 -21.65 -13.59
N PHE A 186 -12.44 -21.52 -14.36
CA PHE A 186 -13.79 -21.86 -13.90
C PHE A 186 -14.07 -23.36 -13.79
N ALA A 187 -13.24 -24.22 -14.41
CA ALA A 187 -13.47 -25.66 -14.49
C ALA A 187 -12.41 -26.46 -13.71
N GLY A 188 -12.84 -27.46 -12.94
CA GLY A 188 -11.96 -28.27 -12.09
C GLY A 188 -11.72 -27.63 -10.70
N PRO A 189 -10.81 -28.16 -9.86
CA PRO A 189 -10.40 -27.43 -8.66
C PRO A 189 -9.82 -26.09 -9.13
N GLN A 190 -10.43 -24.98 -8.69
CA GLN A 190 -10.17 -23.59 -9.14
C GLN A 190 -8.66 -23.28 -9.12
N GLY A 191 -7.99 -23.59 -10.22
CA GLY A 191 -6.55 -23.55 -10.32
C GLY A 191 -6.12 -22.14 -10.68
N PHE A 192 -5.21 -21.58 -9.91
CA PHE A 192 -4.47 -20.41 -10.36
C PHE A 192 -3.84 -20.72 -11.72
N ALA A 193 -4.06 -19.88 -12.73
CA ALA A 193 -3.56 -20.05 -14.09
C ALA A 193 -2.29 -19.24 -14.34
N TYR A 194 -2.35 -17.91 -14.18
CA TYR A 194 -1.25 -16.95 -14.29
C TYR A 194 -1.68 -15.56 -13.78
N ALA A 195 -0.74 -14.63 -13.60
CA ALA A 195 -1.07 -13.22 -13.39
C ALA A 195 -1.26 -12.51 -14.74
N GLN A 196 -2.35 -11.78 -14.93
CA GLN A 196 -2.62 -10.96 -16.12
C GLN A 196 -2.16 -9.52 -15.88
N VAL A 197 -1.61 -8.88 -16.93
CA VAL A 197 -1.31 -7.44 -16.95
C VAL A 197 -2.03 -6.82 -18.14
N LEU A 198 -2.98 -5.92 -17.89
CA LEU A 198 -3.65 -5.10 -18.89
C LEU A 198 -3.12 -3.67 -18.79
N SER A 199 -2.69 -3.10 -19.91
CA SER A 199 -2.21 -1.72 -19.95
C SER A 199 -2.99 -0.92 -20.98
N PHE A 200 -3.70 0.10 -20.52
CA PHE A 200 -4.63 0.93 -21.27
C PHE A 200 -3.99 2.27 -21.63
N GLY A 201 -4.18 2.75 -22.85
CA GLY A 201 -3.85 4.14 -23.18
C GLY A 201 -4.82 5.09 -22.50
N LYS A 202 -4.31 6.12 -21.81
CA LYS A 202 -5.16 7.07 -21.05
C LYS A 202 -6.21 7.77 -21.92
N ALA A 203 -5.89 8.10 -23.17
CA ALA A 203 -6.78 8.81 -24.07
C ALA A 203 -8.16 8.13 -24.22
N GLY A 204 -8.20 6.83 -24.50
CA GLY A 204 -9.45 6.07 -24.58
C GLY A 204 -10.02 5.61 -23.25
N LEU A 205 -9.18 5.47 -22.22
CA LEU A 205 -9.63 5.08 -20.90
C LEU A 205 -10.36 6.21 -20.17
N TYR A 206 -9.85 7.44 -20.30
CA TYR A 206 -10.37 8.62 -19.59
C TYR A 206 -11.45 9.36 -20.38
N ASP A 207 -11.59 9.08 -21.67
CA ASP A 207 -12.60 9.69 -22.54
C ASP A 207 -13.34 8.62 -23.34
N CYS A 208 -14.58 8.35 -22.95
CA CYS A 208 -15.44 7.32 -23.56
C CYS A 208 -15.91 7.68 -24.97
N THR A 209 -15.63 8.89 -25.46
CA THR A 209 -15.83 9.25 -26.87
C THR A 209 -14.69 8.74 -27.77
N GLN A 210 -13.58 8.32 -27.17
CA GLN A 210 -12.43 7.73 -27.86
C GLN A 210 -12.45 6.20 -27.74
N ALA A 211 -11.75 5.53 -28.67
CA ALA A 211 -11.66 4.08 -28.64
C ALA A 211 -10.75 3.61 -27.49
N LEU A 212 -11.22 2.64 -26.71
CA LEU A 212 -10.40 2.00 -25.67
C LEU A 212 -9.32 1.12 -26.32
N GLU A 213 -8.05 1.51 -26.16
CA GLU A 213 -6.90 0.74 -26.60
C GLU A 213 -6.13 0.16 -25.42
N PHE A 214 -5.90 -1.15 -25.44
CA PHE A 214 -5.07 -1.81 -24.42
C PHE A 214 -4.29 -3.00 -24.97
N GLN A 215 -3.25 -3.37 -24.22
CA GLN A 215 -2.47 -4.57 -24.48
C GLN A 215 -2.54 -5.49 -23.25
N ALA A 216 -2.76 -6.77 -23.50
CA ALA A 216 -2.77 -7.81 -22.48
C ALA A 216 -1.47 -8.63 -22.50
N PHE A 217 -0.95 -8.94 -21.32
CA PHE A 217 0.12 -9.90 -21.09
C PHE A 217 -0.37 -10.97 -20.12
N GLY A 218 -0.02 -12.22 -20.39
CA GLY A 218 -0.29 -13.35 -19.51
C GLY A 218 0.54 -14.57 -19.89
N GLY A 219 0.24 -15.72 -19.29
CA GLY A 219 1.01 -16.95 -19.47
C GLY A 219 2.51 -16.75 -19.24
N ALA A 220 3.35 -17.16 -20.20
CA ALA A 220 4.81 -17.06 -20.08
C ALA A 220 5.35 -15.61 -20.03
N ALA A 221 4.59 -14.63 -20.54
CA ALA A 221 4.98 -13.22 -20.48
C ALA A 221 4.98 -12.70 -19.03
N THR A 222 4.19 -13.31 -18.15
CA THR A 222 4.06 -12.97 -16.73
C THR A 222 4.56 -14.08 -15.81
N SER A 223 5.37 -15.02 -16.31
CA SER A 223 6.14 -15.93 -15.45
C SER A 223 7.25 -15.19 -14.70
N ASN A 224 7.67 -15.68 -13.54
CA ASN A 224 8.89 -15.25 -12.86
C ASN A 224 10.13 -15.49 -13.76
N PRO A 225 11.28 -14.85 -13.45
CA PRO A 225 12.56 -15.12 -14.11
C PRO A 225 13.00 -16.59 -14.12
N ASP A 226 12.64 -17.37 -13.10
CA ASP A 226 12.92 -18.81 -13.03
C ASP A 226 11.95 -19.68 -13.85
N GLY A 227 10.95 -19.06 -14.50
CA GLY A 227 9.93 -19.73 -15.30
C GLY A 227 8.70 -20.19 -14.52
N THR A 228 8.69 -20.09 -13.18
CA THR A 228 7.48 -20.32 -12.38
C THR A 228 6.43 -19.25 -12.64
N ARG A 229 5.19 -19.47 -12.21
CA ARG A 229 4.13 -18.49 -12.40
C ARG A 229 4.27 -17.36 -11.37
N ALA A 230 4.33 -16.12 -11.83
CA ALA A 230 4.22 -14.99 -10.92
C ALA A 230 2.80 -14.92 -10.36
N PHE A 231 2.66 -14.50 -9.12
CA PHE A 231 1.38 -14.36 -8.42
C PHE A 231 1.34 -12.94 -7.84
N THR A 232 0.16 -12.29 -7.84
CA THR A 232 -0.04 -10.95 -7.25
C THR A 232 0.98 -9.92 -7.73
N VAL A 233 1.03 -9.67 -9.04
CA VAL A 233 1.89 -8.64 -9.62
C VAL A 233 1.24 -7.28 -9.37
N GLN A 234 1.91 -6.39 -8.64
CA GLN A 234 1.39 -5.08 -8.24
C GLN A 234 1.98 -3.96 -9.09
N PRO A 235 1.19 -3.28 -9.95
CA PRO A 235 1.60 -2.04 -10.58
C PRO A 235 1.90 -0.98 -9.53
N ALA A 236 2.95 -0.20 -9.76
CA ALA A 236 3.25 0.93 -8.92
C ALA A 236 2.28 2.08 -9.21
N THR A 237 1.67 2.64 -8.17
CA THR A 237 1.25 4.04 -8.20
C THR A 237 2.50 4.93 -8.18
N SER A 238 2.39 6.18 -8.62
CA SER A 238 3.56 7.07 -8.61
C SER A 238 3.19 8.51 -8.25
N ALA A 239 4.10 9.17 -7.54
CA ALA A 239 3.99 10.60 -7.25
C ALA A 239 5.36 11.26 -7.34
N GLY A 240 5.42 12.44 -7.95
CA GLY A 240 6.66 13.15 -8.29
C GLY A 240 6.69 13.52 -9.76
N THR A 241 7.85 13.52 -10.40
CA THR A 241 7.96 13.71 -11.86
C THR A 241 7.26 12.59 -12.63
N ALA A 242 6.45 12.93 -13.64
CA ALA A 242 5.73 11.93 -14.42
C ALA A 242 6.64 10.84 -15.01
N PRO A 243 6.42 9.56 -14.67
CA PRO A 243 7.33 8.50 -15.07
C PRO A 243 7.04 8.03 -16.50
N ALA A 244 8.09 7.84 -17.30
CA ALA A 244 7.96 7.33 -18.67
C ALA A 244 7.77 5.81 -18.75
N ASP A 245 8.07 5.08 -17.66
CA ASP A 245 7.92 3.64 -17.57
C ASP A 245 7.02 3.29 -16.38
N GLN A 246 6.15 2.31 -16.56
CA GLN A 246 5.44 1.68 -15.46
C GLN A 246 6.31 0.59 -14.81
N TYR A 247 6.58 0.74 -13.52
CA TYR A 247 7.16 -0.33 -12.70
C TYR A 247 6.06 -1.19 -12.06
N LEU A 248 6.32 -2.48 -11.89
CA LEU A 248 5.49 -3.38 -11.09
C LEU A 248 6.40 -4.23 -10.18
N MET A 249 5.84 -4.76 -9.09
CA MET A 249 6.56 -5.63 -8.15
C MET A 249 5.77 -6.91 -7.88
N SER A 250 6.46 -8.02 -7.70
CA SER A 250 5.88 -9.26 -7.16
C SER A 250 6.88 -10.00 -6.27
N TYR A 251 6.38 -10.99 -5.54
CA TYR A 251 7.20 -11.89 -4.73
C TYR A 251 7.46 -13.20 -5.49
N GLU A 252 8.69 -13.71 -5.40
CA GLU A 252 9.08 -15.01 -5.95
C GLU A 252 9.70 -15.90 -4.87
N ARG A 253 9.20 -17.12 -4.76
CA ARG A 253 9.85 -18.18 -3.99
C ARG A 253 10.89 -18.85 -4.89
N THR A 254 12.17 -18.72 -4.56
CA THR A 254 13.22 -19.27 -5.42
C THR A 254 13.41 -20.77 -5.18
N PRO A 255 13.90 -21.52 -6.18
CA PRO A 255 14.38 -22.89 -5.98
C PRO A 255 15.38 -22.96 -4.81
N GLY A 256 15.32 -24.03 -4.03
CA GLY A 256 16.15 -24.19 -2.81
C GLY A 256 15.61 -23.46 -1.57
N GLY A 257 14.42 -22.85 -1.64
CA GLY A 257 13.73 -22.27 -0.48
C GLY A 257 14.19 -20.87 -0.10
N GLY A 258 14.90 -20.18 -0.99
CA GLY A 258 15.19 -18.75 -0.90
C GLY A 258 14.00 -17.91 -1.32
N SER A 259 14.17 -16.59 -1.39
CA SER A 259 13.11 -15.66 -1.77
C SER A 259 13.69 -14.47 -2.53
N ALA A 260 12.91 -13.93 -3.46
CA ALA A 260 13.27 -12.79 -4.28
C ALA A 260 12.09 -11.82 -4.40
N LEU A 261 12.42 -10.54 -4.61
CA LEU A 261 11.48 -9.59 -5.21
C LEU A 261 11.68 -9.61 -6.72
N VAL A 262 10.61 -9.64 -7.49
CA VAL A 262 10.67 -9.44 -8.94
C VAL A 262 10.26 -8.02 -9.24
N ILE A 263 11.17 -7.24 -9.82
CA ILE A 263 10.84 -5.94 -10.41
C ILE A 263 10.53 -6.15 -11.89
N TRP A 264 9.41 -5.60 -12.30
CA TRP A 264 8.92 -5.60 -13.67
C TRP A 264 8.96 -4.17 -14.20
N ARG A 265 9.20 -4.03 -15.49
CA ARG A 265 9.13 -2.76 -16.20
C ARG A 265 8.37 -2.93 -17.49
N LEU A 266 7.28 -2.19 -17.60
CA LEU A 266 6.49 -2.03 -18.80
C LEU A 266 6.90 -0.71 -19.46
N ARG A 267 7.38 -0.80 -20.69
CA ARG A 267 7.95 0.33 -21.43
C ARG A 267 7.43 0.36 -22.86
N GLN A 268 7.04 1.53 -23.34
CA GLN A 268 6.77 1.74 -24.76
C GLN A 268 8.08 1.73 -25.55
N THR A 269 8.14 0.92 -26.60
CA THR A 269 9.30 0.85 -27.52
C THR A 269 8.85 1.12 -28.96
N ALA A 270 9.79 1.26 -29.87
CA ALA A 270 9.49 1.41 -31.30
C ALA A 270 8.70 0.21 -31.88
N SER A 271 8.78 -0.97 -31.26
CA SER A 271 8.06 -2.18 -31.67
C SER A 271 6.80 -2.46 -30.82
N GLY A 272 6.35 -1.50 -30.02
CA GLY A 272 5.20 -1.65 -29.12
C GLY A 272 5.60 -1.79 -27.64
N LEU A 273 4.61 -2.12 -26.81
CA LEU A 273 4.78 -2.20 -25.37
C LEU A 273 5.52 -3.49 -24.98
N ARG A 274 6.54 -3.35 -24.12
CA ARG A 274 7.39 -4.46 -23.70
C ARG A 274 7.42 -4.59 -22.19
N LEU A 275 7.03 -5.78 -21.70
CA LEU A 275 7.17 -6.17 -20.30
C LEU A 275 8.51 -6.90 -20.10
N THR A 276 9.35 -6.39 -19.20
CA THR A 276 10.64 -6.97 -18.81
C THR A 276 10.69 -7.17 -17.30
N ARG A 277 11.53 -8.09 -16.81
CA ARG A 277 11.58 -8.45 -15.40
C ARG A 277 12.96 -8.93 -14.95
N VAL A 278 13.27 -8.77 -13.68
CA VAL A 278 14.43 -9.39 -13.02
C VAL A 278 14.10 -9.71 -11.56
N ALA A 279 14.66 -10.82 -11.06
CA ALA A 279 14.57 -11.20 -9.66
C ALA A 279 15.74 -10.61 -8.88
N MET A 280 15.46 -10.09 -7.68
CA MET A 280 16.41 -9.56 -6.73
C MET A 280 16.34 -10.43 -5.46
N PRO A 281 17.34 -11.27 -5.18
CA PRO A 281 17.35 -12.12 -4.00
C PRO A 281 17.25 -11.31 -2.69
N ILE A 282 16.39 -11.73 -1.77
CA ILE A 282 16.14 -11.08 -0.46
C ILE A 282 16.42 -12.00 0.73
N GLY A 283 17.09 -13.13 0.49
CA GLY A 283 17.28 -14.18 1.48
C GLY A 283 16.00 -14.98 1.72
N LYS A 284 15.97 -15.79 2.78
CA LYS A 284 14.79 -16.61 3.11
C LYS A 284 13.80 -15.81 3.94
N VAL A 285 12.57 -15.68 3.45
CA VAL A 285 11.41 -15.29 4.25
C VAL A 285 10.45 -16.46 4.41
N THR A 286 9.61 -16.40 5.43
CA THR A 286 8.68 -17.46 5.83
C THR A 286 7.31 -16.84 6.08
N VAL A 287 6.27 -17.55 5.65
CA VAL A 287 4.86 -17.17 5.88
C VAL A 287 4.63 -17.03 7.38
N SER A 288 3.91 -15.97 7.77
CA SER A 288 3.47 -15.71 9.14
C SER A 288 2.45 -16.75 9.65
N PRO A 289 2.26 -16.87 10.97
CA PRO A 289 1.07 -17.52 11.50
C PRO A 289 -0.18 -16.66 11.24
N TYR A 290 -1.37 -17.22 11.51
CA TYR A 290 -2.56 -16.40 11.70
C TYR A 290 -2.37 -15.47 12.91
N GLY A 291 -2.90 -14.26 12.81
CA GLY A 291 -2.84 -13.28 13.89
C GLY A 291 -3.91 -13.54 14.94
N THR A 292 -3.71 -12.99 16.13
CA THR A 292 -4.69 -13.02 17.21
C THR A 292 -5.26 -11.62 17.48
N GLN A 293 -6.36 -11.55 18.22
CA GLN A 293 -7.05 -10.30 18.54
C GLN A 293 -7.65 -10.35 19.94
N GLY A 294 -7.99 -9.17 20.48
CA GLY A 294 -8.61 -8.96 21.78
C GLY A 294 -9.84 -9.85 22.00
N ASP A 295 -10.07 -10.23 23.25
CA ASP A 295 -11.07 -11.21 23.68
C ASP A 295 -11.01 -12.58 22.96
N GLY A 296 -9.99 -12.85 22.15
CA GLY A 296 -9.76 -14.13 21.50
C GLY A 296 -9.01 -15.13 22.39
N GLY A 297 -8.40 -16.13 21.77
CA GLY A 297 -7.57 -17.11 22.47
C GLY A 297 -6.40 -17.62 21.64
N LEU A 298 -5.24 -17.77 22.28
CA LEU A 298 -4.00 -18.33 21.67
C LEU A 298 -4.15 -19.76 21.14
N LYS A 299 -5.24 -20.46 21.48
CA LYS A 299 -5.52 -21.85 21.08
C LYS A 299 -6.90 -22.03 20.46
N ASN A 300 -7.59 -20.94 20.14
CA ASN A 300 -8.92 -20.97 19.52
C ASN A 300 -8.86 -20.30 18.14
N SER A 301 -8.68 -21.10 17.10
CA SER A 301 -8.55 -20.60 15.73
C SER A 301 -9.77 -19.87 15.19
N ASN A 302 -10.94 -20.02 15.81
CA ASN A 302 -12.14 -19.23 15.45
C ASN A 302 -12.07 -17.77 15.93
N THR A 303 -11.03 -17.40 16.68
CA THR A 303 -10.82 -16.03 17.18
C THR A 303 -9.58 -15.39 16.58
N TRP A 304 -8.97 -16.04 15.59
CA TRP A 304 -7.79 -15.56 14.89
C TRP A 304 -8.22 -14.75 13.67
N TRP A 305 -7.27 -14.08 13.03
CA TRP A 305 -7.47 -13.38 11.78
C TRP A 305 -6.33 -13.68 10.80
N ASP A 306 -6.60 -13.51 9.52
CA ASP A 306 -5.64 -13.63 8.43
C ASP A 306 -4.90 -12.29 8.26
N PRO A 307 -3.61 -12.18 8.64
CA PRO A 307 -2.83 -10.97 8.43
C PRO A 307 -2.31 -10.85 6.99
N GLY A 308 -2.55 -11.86 6.16
CA GLY A 308 -1.98 -12.00 4.83
C GLY A 308 -0.77 -12.93 4.81
N ASP A 309 -0.14 -12.99 3.64
CA ASP A 309 0.99 -13.88 3.39
C ASP A 309 2.17 -13.15 2.71
N LEU A 310 2.99 -13.90 1.97
CA LEU A 310 4.19 -13.38 1.31
C LEU A 310 3.90 -12.55 0.05
N ARG A 311 2.63 -12.44 -0.39
CA ARG A 311 2.22 -11.58 -1.50
C ARG A 311 2.51 -10.11 -1.17
N LEU A 312 2.95 -9.36 -2.18
CA LEU A 312 3.07 -7.90 -2.06
C LEU A 312 1.67 -7.29 -2.22
N VAL A 313 1.30 -6.36 -1.34
CA VAL A 313 -0.06 -5.75 -1.34
C VAL A 313 -0.12 -4.56 -2.31
N ASN A 314 0.93 -3.73 -2.36
CA ASN A 314 1.07 -2.67 -3.35
C ASN A 314 2.54 -2.47 -3.76
N ALA A 315 2.73 -1.66 -4.81
CA ALA A 315 4.00 -1.03 -5.13
C ALA A 315 3.79 0.48 -5.22
N PHE A 316 4.83 1.24 -4.89
CA PHE A 316 4.86 2.70 -5.04
C PHE A 316 6.17 3.12 -5.69
N TYR A 317 6.12 3.92 -6.74
CA TYR A 317 7.29 4.45 -7.41
C TYR A 317 7.40 5.94 -7.13
N ASP A 318 8.54 6.35 -6.56
CA ASP A 318 8.94 7.74 -6.42
C ASP A 318 9.94 8.08 -7.55
N PRO A 319 9.50 8.77 -8.62
CA PRO A 319 10.35 9.09 -9.76
C PRO A 319 11.42 10.14 -9.43
N ASP A 320 11.19 10.98 -8.42
CA ASP A 320 12.16 12.01 -8.03
C ASP A 320 13.34 11.38 -7.28
N LEU A 321 13.06 10.35 -6.47
CA LEU A 321 14.08 9.56 -5.78
C LEU A 321 14.64 8.38 -6.62
N GLN A 322 13.96 8.05 -7.72
CA GLN A 322 14.22 6.86 -8.52
C GLN A 322 14.19 5.59 -7.63
N ARG A 323 13.10 5.43 -6.86
CA ARG A 323 12.92 4.31 -5.93
C ARG A 323 11.54 3.68 -6.05
N VAL A 324 11.50 2.35 -6.05
CA VAL A 324 10.26 1.56 -5.94
C VAL A 324 10.19 0.95 -4.56
N TYR A 325 9.02 1.05 -3.92
CA TYR A 325 8.75 0.56 -2.58
C TYR A 325 7.69 -0.53 -2.63
N ALA A 326 7.83 -1.53 -1.76
CA ALA A 326 6.83 -2.59 -1.57
C ALA A 326 6.90 -3.15 -0.15
N ALA A 327 5.80 -3.72 0.32
CA ALA A 327 5.71 -4.37 1.63
C ALA A 327 4.87 -5.64 1.58
N HIS A 328 5.12 -6.54 2.52
CA HIS A 328 4.35 -7.77 2.74
C HIS A 328 4.51 -8.28 4.19
N VAL A 329 3.83 -9.37 4.53
CA VAL A 329 3.82 -9.95 5.87
C VAL A 329 4.74 -11.16 5.94
N ILE A 330 5.42 -11.31 7.07
CA ILE A 330 6.39 -12.37 7.32
C ILE A 330 6.29 -12.86 8.76
N PHE A 331 6.71 -14.10 8.98
CA PHE A 331 6.95 -14.64 10.32
C PHE A 331 8.10 -13.91 11.03
N ARG A 332 7.87 -13.52 12.28
CA ARG A 332 8.92 -13.13 13.23
C ARG A 332 8.66 -13.71 14.62
N ASN A 333 9.71 -13.63 15.43
CA ASN A 333 9.72 -13.94 16.86
C ASN A 333 10.39 -12.75 17.52
N LEU A 334 9.65 -11.64 17.57
CA LEU A 334 10.10 -10.36 18.10
C LEU A 334 10.33 -10.50 19.61
N LYS A 335 11.17 -9.62 20.17
CA LYS A 335 11.54 -9.68 21.60
C LYS A 335 11.55 -8.27 22.18
N PRO A 336 11.30 -8.13 23.50
CA PRO A 336 11.01 -9.19 24.47
C PRO A 336 9.54 -9.65 24.49
N ASP A 337 9.30 -10.94 24.76
CA ASP A 337 7.95 -11.47 25.02
C ASP A 337 7.69 -11.51 26.52
N THR A 338 7.23 -10.39 27.06
CA THR A 338 7.10 -10.22 28.51
C THR A 338 5.92 -10.95 29.12
N VAL A 339 4.89 -11.29 28.33
CA VAL A 339 3.67 -11.93 28.82
C VAL A 339 3.66 -13.43 28.51
N THR A 340 4.02 -13.81 27.29
CA THR A 340 3.90 -15.18 26.77
C THR A 340 5.22 -15.96 26.80
N GLY A 341 6.36 -15.26 26.81
CA GLY A 341 7.70 -15.85 26.78
C GLY A 341 8.14 -16.46 25.44
N GLY A 342 7.30 -16.42 24.40
CA GLY A 342 7.58 -17.05 23.12
C GLY A 342 6.49 -16.87 22.07
N TYR A 343 5.99 -15.64 21.91
CA TYR A 343 5.00 -15.31 20.89
C TYR A 343 5.63 -15.37 19.50
N GLN A 344 4.84 -15.74 18.49
CA GLN A 344 5.26 -15.76 17.10
C GLN A 344 4.36 -14.81 16.33
N GLU A 345 4.93 -13.70 15.85
CA GLU A 345 4.17 -12.62 15.22
C GLU A 345 4.07 -12.77 13.71
N ALA A 346 2.94 -12.32 13.18
CA ALA A 346 2.90 -11.69 11.86
C ALA A 346 3.51 -10.28 11.94
N ALA A 347 4.57 -10.03 11.18
CA ALA A 347 5.23 -8.73 11.12
C ALA A 347 5.38 -8.25 9.68
N ILE A 348 5.48 -6.94 9.50
CA ILE A 348 5.60 -6.33 8.18
C ILE A 348 7.07 -6.25 7.79
N ARG A 349 7.37 -6.64 6.55
CA ARG A 349 8.66 -6.44 5.90
C ARG A 349 8.48 -5.50 4.73
N TRP A 350 9.25 -4.43 4.70
CA TRP A 350 9.23 -3.43 3.63
C TRP A 350 10.59 -3.34 2.94
N TYR A 351 10.56 -2.87 1.70
CA TYR A 351 11.72 -2.78 0.82
C TYR A 351 11.74 -1.46 0.07
N GLU A 352 12.94 -0.96 -0.17
CA GLU A 352 13.28 0.10 -1.10
C GLU A 352 14.19 -0.49 -2.19
N VAL A 353 13.78 -0.32 -3.44
CA VAL A 353 14.47 -0.83 -4.63
C VAL A 353 14.92 0.34 -5.48
N ALA A 354 16.17 0.31 -5.93
CA ALA A 354 16.66 1.19 -6.99
C ALA A 354 16.54 0.45 -8.34
N PRO A 355 15.64 0.87 -9.25
CA PRO A 355 15.56 0.29 -10.58
C PRO A 355 16.82 0.58 -11.40
N GLY A 356 17.38 -0.45 -12.02
CA GLY A 356 18.57 -0.33 -12.85
C GLY A 356 18.26 0.07 -14.31
N SER A 357 19.24 0.70 -14.97
CA SER A 357 19.26 0.85 -16.43
C SER A 357 20.60 0.32 -16.96
N PRO A 358 20.67 -0.93 -17.44
CA PRO A 358 19.58 -1.86 -17.74
C PRO A 358 18.88 -2.44 -16.50
N LEU A 359 17.63 -2.92 -16.64
CA LEU A 359 16.80 -3.42 -15.52
C LEU A 359 17.50 -4.49 -14.68
N LYS A 360 18.36 -5.33 -15.28
CA LYS A 360 19.15 -6.35 -14.57
C LYS A 360 20.10 -5.81 -13.50
N ALA A 361 20.37 -4.50 -13.50
CA ALA A 361 21.18 -3.83 -12.49
C ALA A 361 20.35 -3.32 -11.29
N SER A 362 19.05 -3.66 -11.21
CA SER A 362 18.20 -3.28 -10.08
C SER A 362 18.66 -3.92 -8.78
N THR A 363 18.57 -3.19 -7.68
CA THR A 363 19.03 -3.65 -6.36
C THR A 363 18.06 -3.24 -5.26
N VAL A 364 17.94 -4.10 -4.24
CA VAL A 364 17.32 -3.72 -2.97
C VAL A 364 18.34 -2.88 -2.20
N THR A 365 18.02 -1.62 -1.93
CA THR A 365 18.93 -0.65 -1.31
C THR A 365 18.67 -0.47 0.17
N ARG A 366 17.41 -0.65 0.60
CA ARG A 366 17.02 -0.57 2.01
C ARG A 366 15.87 -1.54 2.27
N HIS A 367 15.78 -2.05 3.50
CA HIS A 367 14.65 -2.84 3.96
C HIS A 367 14.60 -2.81 5.49
N GLY A 368 13.44 -3.06 6.07
CA GLY A 368 13.26 -3.07 7.52
C GLY A 368 12.12 -3.97 7.96
N ILE A 369 11.80 -3.94 9.24
CA ILE A 369 10.65 -4.65 9.82
C ILE A 369 9.83 -3.64 10.60
N VAL A 370 8.51 -3.68 10.43
CA VAL A 370 7.55 -2.99 11.31
C VAL A 370 6.77 -4.06 12.06
N GLY A 371 6.80 -3.98 13.38
CA GLY A 371 6.14 -4.92 14.28
C GLY A 371 6.49 -4.61 15.73
N THR A 372 5.66 -5.06 16.66
CA THR A 372 5.86 -4.92 18.11
C THR A 372 5.73 -6.32 18.73
N PRO A 373 6.58 -6.69 19.72
CA PRO A 373 6.44 -7.98 20.38
C PRO A 373 5.03 -8.24 20.87
N GLU A 374 4.56 -9.48 20.75
CA GLU A 374 3.24 -9.92 21.20
C GLU A 374 2.06 -9.23 20.47
N THR A 375 2.29 -8.68 19.28
CA THR A 375 1.24 -8.13 18.41
C THR A 375 1.38 -8.64 16.97
N ASP A 376 0.25 -8.79 16.28
CA ASP A 376 0.23 -9.22 14.88
C ASP A 376 -0.12 -8.03 13.98
N ALA A 377 0.67 -7.84 12.93
CA ALA A 377 0.52 -6.78 11.93
C ALA A 377 0.34 -7.37 10.53
N GLY A 378 -0.63 -6.85 9.77
CA GLY A 378 -1.08 -7.43 8.51
C GLY A 378 -1.52 -6.42 7.46
N TRP A 379 -1.62 -6.89 6.21
CA TRP A 379 -2.08 -6.14 5.03
C TRP A 379 -1.42 -4.77 4.83
N PRO A 380 -0.08 -4.67 4.81
CA PRO A 380 0.63 -3.40 4.72
C PRO A 380 0.58 -2.81 3.31
N VAL A 381 0.35 -1.50 3.20
CA VAL A 381 0.62 -0.75 1.96
C VAL A 381 1.57 0.41 2.21
N VAL A 382 2.44 0.69 1.25
CA VAL A 382 3.58 1.60 1.38
C VAL A 382 3.55 2.73 0.35
N ALA A 383 3.92 3.94 0.77
CA ALA A 383 4.25 5.06 -0.10
C ALA A 383 5.31 5.95 0.56
N THR A 384 5.80 6.96 -0.15
CA THR A 384 6.69 7.98 0.43
C THR A 384 6.08 9.37 0.36
N ASP A 385 6.45 10.23 1.31
CA ASP A 385 6.29 11.69 1.17
C ASP A 385 7.34 12.25 0.18
N GLY A 386 7.28 13.56 -0.10
CA GLY A 386 8.23 14.26 -0.99
C GLY A 386 9.66 14.34 -0.46
N LEU A 387 9.93 13.94 0.77
CA LEU A 387 11.28 13.88 1.36
C LEU A 387 11.87 12.46 1.35
N GLY A 388 11.11 11.45 0.89
CA GLY A 388 11.52 10.05 0.90
C GLY A 388 11.37 9.36 2.25
N THR A 389 10.60 9.96 3.17
CA THR A 389 10.10 9.27 4.36
C THR A 389 9.13 8.19 3.92
N VAL A 390 9.32 6.97 4.39
CA VAL A 390 8.44 5.84 4.07
C VAL A 390 7.28 5.82 5.06
N PHE A 391 6.06 5.80 4.53
CA PHE A 391 4.83 5.60 5.29
C PHE A 391 4.25 4.23 4.97
N ILE A 392 3.84 3.49 5.99
CA ILE A 392 3.19 2.20 5.86
C ILE A 392 1.92 2.21 6.69
N THR A 393 0.76 2.06 6.06
CA THR A 393 -0.49 1.80 6.78
C THR A 393 -0.77 0.30 6.80
N TYR A 394 -1.33 -0.18 7.91
CA TYR A 394 -1.54 -1.59 8.16
C TYR A 394 -2.56 -1.84 9.27
N SER A 395 -3.02 -3.08 9.38
CA SER A 395 -3.93 -3.53 10.44
C SER A 395 -3.13 -4.19 11.56
N ARG A 396 -3.52 -3.96 12.83
CA ARG A 396 -2.91 -4.61 13.99
C ARG A 396 -3.95 -5.14 14.96
N ALA A 397 -3.65 -6.26 15.60
CA ALA A 397 -4.40 -6.78 16.73
C ALA A 397 -3.52 -7.65 17.64
N SER A 398 -4.00 -7.96 18.83
CA SER A 398 -3.33 -8.88 19.75
C SER A 398 -4.27 -9.39 20.84
N VAL A 399 -4.30 -10.71 21.05
CA VAL A 399 -4.96 -11.28 22.22
C VAL A 399 -4.21 -10.96 23.52
N VAL A 400 -2.89 -10.74 23.44
CA VAL A 400 -2.03 -10.55 24.61
C VAL A 400 -2.21 -9.17 25.22
N THR A 401 -2.32 -8.13 24.38
CA THR A 401 -2.58 -6.76 24.82
C THR A 401 -4.08 -6.44 24.92
N GLY A 402 -4.95 -7.35 24.48
CA GLY A 402 -6.41 -7.13 24.41
C GLY A 402 -6.84 -6.24 23.24
N GLU A 403 -5.98 -6.07 22.24
CA GLU A 403 -6.19 -5.18 21.10
C GLU A 403 -7.01 -5.86 20.00
N TYR A 404 -8.14 -5.23 19.65
CA TYR A 404 -8.96 -5.61 18.50
C TYR A 404 -8.37 -5.09 17.18
N LEU A 405 -8.87 -5.59 16.05
CA LEU A 405 -8.43 -5.15 14.72
C LEU A 405 -8.58 -3.64 14.56
N SER A 406 -7.42 -2.99 14.45
CA SER A 406 -7.23 -1.54 14.52
C SER A 406 -6.38 -1.05 13.35
N ALA A 407 -6.55 0.21 12.96
CA ALA A 407 -5.78 0.86 11.91
C ALA A 407 -4.54 1.57 12.47
N TYR A 408 -3.38 1.35 11.85
CA TYR A 408 -2.11 1.95 12.23
C TYR A 408 -1.37 2.55 11.04
N VAL A 409 -0.48 3.50 11.34
CA VAL A 409 0.53 3.99 10.42
C VAL A 409 1.92 3.89 11.06
N ALA A 410 2.90 3.47 10.27
CA ALA A 410 4.31 3.52 10.58
C ALA A 410 5.03 4.52 9.67
N VAL A 411 5.97 5.25 10.24
CA VAL A 411 6.81 6.24 9.56
C VAL A 411 8.27 5.87 9.75
N ILE A 412 9.00 5.75 8.65
CA ILE A 412 10.43 5.45 8.64
C ILE A 412 11.16 6.60 7.92
N PRO A 413 11.90 7.45 8.64
CA PRO A 413 12.67 8.53 8.05
C PRO A 413 13.60 8.07 6.93
N ALA A 414 13.88 8.95 5.97
CA ALA A 414 14.87 8.71 4.94
C ALA A 414 16.23 8.31 5.57
N GLY A 415 16.84 7.24 5.06
CA GLY A 415 18.10 6.68 5.58
C GLY A 415 17.99 5.86 6.88
N SER A 416 16.82 5.78 7.51
CA SER A 416 16.56 4.94 8.70
C SER A 416 15.96 3.58 8.32
N THR A 417 16.06 2.61 9.22
CA THR A 417 15.25 1.37 9.19
C THR A 417 14.32 1.23 10.39
N THR A 418 14.41 2.15 11.35
CA THR A 418 13.57 2.23 12.53
C THR A 418 12.28 2.96 12.20
N ALA A 419 11.16 2.35 12.56
CA ALA A 419 9.84 2.92 12.41
C ALA A 419 9.35 3.56 13.70
N GLU A 420 8.63 4.66 13.57
CA GLU A 420 7.74 5.21 14.59
C GLU A 420 6.30 4.91 14.19
N VAL A 421 5.45 4.58 15.15
CA VAL A 421 4.11 4.06 14.90
C VAL A 421 3.08 4.91 15.62
N ALA A 422 1.95 5.18 14.96
CA ALA A 422 0.76 5.76 15.58
C ALA A 422 -0.49 4.92 15.28
N LEU A 423 -1.37 4.86 16.28
CA LEU A 423 -2.72 4.35 16.14
C LEU A 423 -3.57 5.41 15.43
N LEU A 424 -4.25 5.02 14.36
CA LEU A 424 -5.19 5.88 13.62
C LEU A 424 -6.61 5.69 14.14
N ALA A 425 -7.06 4.43 14.23
CA ALA A 425 -8.38 4.07 14.74
C ALA A 425 -8.33 2.77 15.53
N ALA A 426 -8.86 2.78 16.75
CA ALA A 426 -8.94 1.61 17.60
C ALA A 426 -10.16 0.76 17.26
N GLY A 427 -9.94 -0.53 17.00
CA GLY A 427 -10.99 -1.54 17.08
C GLY A 427 -11.61 -1.57 18.47
N ASN A 428 -12.91 -1.83 18.54
CA ASN A 428 -13.64 -1.81 19.81
C ASN A 428 -14.50 -3.07 20.06
N ALA A 429 -14.39 -4.09 19.19
CA ALA A 429 -14.92 -5.43 19.40
C ALA A 429 -14.12 -6.47 18.62
N ARG A 430 -14.18 -7.74 19.05
CA ARG A 430 -13.57 -8.87 18.33
C ARG A 430 -14.29 -9.07 17.00
N MET A 431 -13.55 -9.11 15.89
CA MET A 431 -14.12 -9.46 14.59
C MET A 431 -14.40 -10.96 14.55
N GLU A 432 -15.62 -11.33 14.18
CA GLU A 432 -16.09 -12.71 14.06
C GLU A 432 -17.22 -12.79 13.00
N ALA A 433 -16.88 -12.62 11.72
CA ALA A 433 -17.82 -12.72 10.61
C ALA A 433 -17.96 -14.15 10.08
N VAL A 434 -16.96 -15.00 10.29
CA VAL A 434 -16.97 -16.39 9.83
C VAL A 434 -16.55 -17.37 10.92
N ARG A 435 -16.65 -18.67 10.61
CA ARG A 435 -16.07 -19.71 11.45
C ARG A 435 -14.63 -19.98 11.01
N GLY A 436 -13.68 -19.76 11.91
CA GLY A 436 -12.25 -19.96 11.66
C GLY A 436 -11.49 -18.65 11.73
N PRO A 437 -10.25 -18.59 11.24
CA PRO A 437 -9.53 -17.32 11.15
C PRO A 437 -10.29 -16.34 10.25
N GLU A 438 -10.53 -15.14 10.75
CA GLU A 438 -11.25 -14.08 10.04
C GLU A 438 -10.46 -13.55 8.84
N ARG A 439 -11.12 -13.46 7.69
CA ARG A 439 -10.63 -12.63 6.57
C ARG A 439 -10.93 -11.17 6.92
N TRP A 440 -9.91 -10.42 7.29
CA TRP A 440 -10.07 -9.01 7.64
C TRP A 440 -10.32 -8.12 6.41
N GLY A 441 -9.69 -8.50 5.30
CA GLY A 441 -9.64 -7.74 4.06
C GLY A 441 -8.23 -7.75 3.53
N ASP A 442 -8.11 -7.79 2.22
CA ASP A 442 -6.87 -7.97 1.50
C ASP A 442 -6.14 -6.66 1.22
N PHE A 443 -6.81 -5.52 1.42
CA PHE A 443 -6.35 -4.19 1.03
C PHE A 443 -6.35 -3.20 2.18
N ASN A 444 -5.47 -2.22 2.00
CA ASN A 444 -5.50 -0.88 2.57
C ASN A 444 -5.06 0.06 1.45
N ALA A 445 -5.15 1.39 1.64
CA ALA A 445 -4.59 2.33 0.67
C ALA A 445 -3.81 3.47 1.33
N ILE A 446 -2.80 3.94 0.60
CA ILE A 446 -2.03 5.12 0.94
C ILE A 446 -1.67 5.87 -0.34
N SER A 447 -1.84 7.18 -0.34
CA SER A 447 -1.50 8.07 -1.47
C SER A 447 -0.84 9.34 -0.97
N ARG A 448 0.15 9.85 -1.72
CA ARG A 448 0.77 11.15 -1.44
C ARG A 448 -0.20 12.24 -1.91
N ASP A 449 -0.42 13.24 -1.08
CA ASP A 449 -1.25 14.38 -1.44
C ASP A 449 -0.60 15.18 -2.57
N PRO A 450 -1.30 15.40 -3.72
CA PRO A 450 -0.75 16.16 -4.83
C PRO A 450 -0.55 17.66 -4.51
N LEU A 451 -1.23 18.20 -3.48
CA LEU A 451 -1.12 19.62 -3.10
C LEU A 451 -0.08 19.89 -2.00
N ASP A 452 0.13 18.92 -1.11
CA ASP A 452 1.15 18.98 -0.06
C ASP A 452 1.91 17.64 0.00
N PRO A 453 3.09 17.54 -0.62
CA PRO A 453 3.82 16.28 -0.68
C PRO A 453 4.34 15.80 0.69
N ALA A 454 4.21 16.59 1.76
CA ALA A 454 4.51 16.14 3.13
C ALA A 454 3.35 15.36 3.79
N VAL A 455 2.17 15.35 3.16
CA VAL A 455 0.95 14.72 3.67
C VAL A 455 0.64 13.45 2.88
N MET A 456 0.27 12.42 3.62
CA MET A 456 -0.17 11.13 3.10
C MET A 456 -1.64 10.92 3.47
N ALA A 457 -2.49 10.65 2.47
CA ALA A 457 -3.84 10.16 2.74
C ALA A 457 -3.80 8.66 2.91
N VAL A 458 -4.32 8.19 4.03
CA VAL A 458 -4.40 6.80 4.44
C VAL A 458 -5.86 6.38 4.49
N VAL A 459 -6.19 5.26 3.85
CA VAL A 459 -7.50 4.61 3.94
C VAL A 459 -7.31 3.21 4.51
N ASN A 460 -7.99 2.94 5.61
CA ASN A 460 -7.88 1.70 6.39
C ASN A 460 -9.24 1.42 7.04
N GLN A 461 -9.32 0.46 7.95
CA GLN A 461 -10.53 0.08 8.64
C GLN A 461 -10.25 -0.37 10.08
N TYR A 462 -11.28 -0.36 10.91
CA TYR A 462 -11.25 -0.93 12.26
C TYR A 462 -12.51 -1.76 12.56
N ALA A 463 -12.41 -2.71 13.50
CA ALA A 463 -13.53 -3.55 13.90
C ALA A 463 -14.48 -2.76 14.80
N LYS A 464 -15.73 -2.57 14.33
CA LYS A 464 -16.73 -1.69 14.96
C LYS A 464 -17.78 -2.52 15.69
N SER A 465 -17.99 -2.21 16.96
CA SER A 465 -18.92 -2.88 17.84
C SER A 465 -20.36 -2.57 17.41
N ASP A 466 -21.18 -3.60 17.39
CA ASP A 466 -22.63 -3.52 17.25
C ASP A 466 -23.35 -3.42 18.61
N GLY A 467 -22.60 -3.46 19.73
CA GLY A 467 -23.10 -3.42 21.09
C GLY A 467 -23.43 -4.78 21.73
N PHE A 468 -23.24 -5.91 21.03
CA PHE A 468 -23.68 -7.24 21.49
C PHE A 468 -22.55 -8.25 21.70
N GLY A 469 -21.29 -7.85 21.57
CA GLY A 469 -20.10 -8.69 21.79
C GLY A 469 -19.21 -8.73 20.56
N PRO A 470 -18.74 -9.91 20.12
CA PRO A 470 -18.06 -10.06 18.83
C PRO A 470 -18.94 -9.51 17.70
N THR A 471 -18.29 -8.89 16.73
CA THR A 471 -18.94 -8.14 15.65
C THR A 471 -18.54 -8.71 14.29
N ALA A 472 -19.42 -8.55 13.31
CA ALA A 472 -19.04 -8.70 11.91
C ALA A 472 -18.92 -7.32 11.22
N ASP A 473 -19.07 -6.23 11.98
CA ASP A 473 -19.06 -4.87 11.45
C ASP A 473 -17.65 -4.28 11.46
N TRP A 474 -17.34 -3.62 10.35
CA TRP A 474 -16.12 -2.85 10.13
C TRP A 474 -16.51 -1.43 9.74
N GLN A 475 -15.55 -0.52 9.91
CA GLN A 475 -15.70 0.88 9.52
C GLN A 475 -14.45 1.33 8.80
N GLU A 476 -14.61 1.77 7.55
CA GLU A 476 -13.54 2.44 6.82
C GLU A 476 -13.25 3.80 7.46
N THR A 477 -11.97 4.16 7.53
CA THR A 477 -11.50 5.46 8.00
C THR A 477 -10.54 6.08 7.02
N VAL A 478 -10.55 7.41 6.97
CA VAL A 478 -9.58 8.20 6.23
C VAL A 478 -8.80 9.08 7.19
N ASP A 479 -7.48 9.09 7.04
CA ASP A 479 -6.56 9.90 7.82
C ASP A 479 -5.61 10.68 6.91
N LEU A 480 -5.37 11.96 7.19
CA LEU A 480 -4.30 12.75 6.55
C LEU A 480 -3.11 12.88 7.50
N VAL A 481 -2.07 12.09 7.23
CA VAL A 481 -0.94 11.90 8.13
C VAL A 481 0.30 12.63 7.61
N SER A 482 1.06 13.26 8.51
CA SER A 482 2.37 13.85 8.21
C SER A 482 3.40 13.50 9.28
N ASN A 483 4.68 13.65 8.91
CA ASN A 483 5.83 13.52 9.80
C ASN A 483 6.41 14.92 10.08
N VAL A 484 5.82 15.64 11.04
CA VAL A 484 6.14 17.04 11.40
C VAL A 484 7.15 17.13 12.52
#